data_AF-A0A800C5R0-F1
#
_entry.id   AF-A0A800C5R0-F1
#
_cell.length_a   1.000
_cell.length_b   1.000
_cell.length_c   1.000
_cell.angle_alpha   90.00
_cell.angle_beta   90.00
_cell.angle_gamma   90.00
#
_symmetry.space_group_name_H-M   'P 1'
#
loop_
_entity.id
_entity.type
_entity.pdbx_description
1 polymer ?
#
loop_
_entity_poly.entity_id
_entity_poly.type
_entity_poly.pdbx_seq_one_letter_code
_entity_poly.pdbx_strand_id
1 'polypeptide(L)'
;MMLDFSKTFEEYEALVAQTDKIFAAVQESNPDCVRCKTQCCDCCYAVFDVTLIEAVYMNYHFNNSLTRRERRPILRRAEKADRKFYQIKQRLQKMYVEQGKSPDEVFLHLAQERVPCPLLNAEKLCDLYTRRPITCRVYGIPTSIGGRVHICGESGFKEGTSYPTVNLDNMNDRLLALSEDLLKEIGSERSKMHMSLLPLSSALMTTYDKKYFLA
;
A
#
# COMPACT_ATOMS: atom_id res chain seq x y z
N MET A 1 -2.84 24.75 -14.36
CA MET A 1 -1.51 24.16 -14.63
C MET A 1 -1.47 22.85 -13.90
N MET A 2 -1.38 21.75 -14.65
CA MET A 2 -1.29 20.38 -14.10
C MET A 2 0.03 20.27 -13.36
N LEU A 3 0.04 19.62 -12.20
CA LEU A 3 1.28 19.28 -11.51
C LEU A 3 1.98 18.18 -12.30
N ASP A 4 3.30 18.27 -12.39
CA ASP A 4 4.14 17.27 -13.02
C ASP A 4 4.92 16.53 -11.93
N PHE A 5 4.88 15.21 -12.00
CA PHE A 5 5.53 14.28 -11.07
C PHE A 5 6.40 13.27 -11.81
N SER A 6 6.66 13.51 -13.10
CA SER A 6 7.25 12.52 -14.00
C SER A 6 8.60 12.01 -13.49
N LYS A 7 9.45 12.90 -12.95
CA LYS A 7 10.76 12.49 -12.45
C LYS A 7 10.63 11.56 -11.24
N THR A 8 9.84 11.93 -10.24
CA THR A 8 9.68 11.08 -9.05
C THR A 8 8.92 9.79 -9.38
N PHE A 9 8.01 9.80 -10.34
CA PHE A 9 7.35 8.60 -10.82
C PHE A 9 8.32 7.61 -11.48
N GLU A 10 9.27 8.08 -12.28
CA GLU A 10 10.32 7.22 -12.84
C GLU A 10 11.16 6.54 -11.74
N GLU A 11 11.52 7.29 -10.69
CA GLU A 11 12.26 6.74 -9.55
C GLU A 11 11.43 5.72 -8.74
N TYR A 12 10.13 5.98 -8.56
CA TYR A 12 9.21 5.03 -7.94
C TYR A 12 9.05 3.77 -8.79
N GLU A 13 8.95 3.89 -10.12
CA GLU A 13 8.84 2.76 -11.03
C GLU A 13 10.11 1.90 -11.03
N ALA A 14 11.29 2.52 -10.88
CA ALA A 14 12.54 1.79 -10.68
C ALA A 14 12.54 0.97 -9.38
N LEU A 15 12.03 1.55 -8.28
CA LEU A 15 11.86 0.83 -7.01
C LEU A 15 10.87 -0.35 -7.18
N VAL A 16 9.73 -0.12 -7.84
CA VAL A 16 8.75 -1.17 -8.16
C VAL A 16 9.40 -2.31 -8.94
N ALA A 17 10.19 -2.01 -9.98
CA ALA A 17 10.86 -3.01 -10.79
C ALA A 17 11.88 -3.83 -9.97
N GLN A 18 12.57 -3.18 -9.02
CA GLN A 18 13.47 -3.87 -8.09
C GLN A 18 12.69 -4.80 -7.15
N THR A 19 11.55 -4.35 -6.61
CA THR A 19 10.68 -5.17 -5.76
C THR A 19 10.13 -6.39 -6.49
N ASP A 20 9.70 -6.23 -7.75
CA ASP A 20 9.22 -7.34 -8.57
C ASP A 20 10.34 -8.38 -8.82
N LYS A 21 11.59 -7.93 -9.04
CA LYS A 21 12.76 -8.83 -9.15
C LYS A 21 13.02 -9.60 -7.86
N ILE A 22 12.90 -8.96 -6.70
CA ILE A 22 13.06 -9.62 -5.39
C ILE A 22 11.99 -10.71 -5.23
N PHE A 23 10.74 -10.41 -5.55
CA PHE A 23 9.66 -11.40 -5.50
C PHE A 23 9.94 -12.60 -6.41
N ALA A 24 10.33 -12.36 -7.66
CA ALA A 24 10.68 -13.41 -8.61
C ALA A 24 11.82 -14.30 -8.10
N ALA A 25 12.90 -13.71 -7.56
CA ALA A 25 14.03 -14.47 -7.01
C ALA A 25 13.63 -15.37 -5.83
N VAL A 26 12.74 -14.89 -4.95
CA VAL A 26 12.21 -15.71 -3.83
C VAL A 26 11.34 -16.84 -4.35
N GLN A 27 10.49 -16.57 -5.35
CA GLN A 27 9.64 -17.56 -5.99
C GLN A 27 10.45 -18.64 -6.69
N GLU A 28 11.50 -18.28 -7.44
CA GLU A 28 12.40 -19.22 -8.10
C GLU A 28 13.15 -20.10 -7.11
N SER A 29 13.59 -19.52 -5.99
CA SER A 29 14.33 -20.24 -4.95
C SER A 29 13.42 -21.10 -4.05
N ASN A 30 12.13 -20.80 -3.98
CA ASN A 30 11.17 -21.46 -3.07
C ASN A 30 9.80 -21.69 -3.74
N PRO A 31 9.75 -22.46 -4.85
CA PRO A 31 8.54 -22.59 -5.68
C PRO A 31 7.35 -23.19 -4.93
N ASP A 32 7.59 -24.13 -4.00
CA ASP A 32 6.54 -24.77 -3.20
C ASP A 32 5.98 -23.87 -2.09
N CYS A 33 6.72 -22.80 -1.74
CA CYS A 33 6.34 -21.84 -0.69
C CYS A 33 5.53 -20.67 -1.26
N VAL A 34 5.87 -20.18 -2.45
CA VAL A 34 5.14 -19.05 -3.07
C VAL A 34 3.91 -19.55 -3.82
N ARG A 35 2.77 -19.57 -3.12
CA ARG A 35 1.49 -20.08 -3.64
C ARG A 35 0.60 -19.00 -4.29
N CYS A 36 1.11 -17.77 -4.42
CA CYS A 36 0.39 -16.68 -5.05
C CYS A 36 0.09 -17.01 -6.52
N LYS A 37 -1.17 -16.84 -6.91
CA LYS A 37 -1.68 -17.07 -8.27
C LYS A 37 -2.76 -16.07 -8.60
N THR A 38 -3.11 -15.95 -9.88
CA THR A 38 -4.29 -15.16 -10.31
C THR A 38 -5.52 -15.61 -9.50
N GLN A 39 -6.34 -14.66 -9.08
CA GLN A 39 -7.50 -14.85 -8.17
C GLN A 39 -7.18 -15.21 -6.72
N CYS A 40 -5.90 -15.37 -6.33
CA CYS A 40 -5.52 -15.27 -4.92
C CYS A 40 -5.71 -13.82 -4.47
N CYS A 41 -6.68 -13.60 -3.59
CA CYS A 41 -7.12 -12.27 -3.16
C CYS A 41 -7.00 -12.07 -1.64
N ASP A 42 -6.29 -12.95 -0.92
CA ASP A 42 -6.10 -12.80 0.52
C ASP A 42 -5.49 -11.44 0.90
N CYS A 43 -4.45 -11.03 0.16
CA CYS A 43 -3.82 -9.71 0.31
C CYS A 43 -4.77 -8.55 0.03
N CYS A 44 -5.84 -8.76 -0.75
CA CYS A 44 -6.83 -7.74 -1.06
C CYS A 44 -7.80 -7.48 0.09
N TYR A 45 -7.72 -8.21 1.20
CA TYR A 45 -8.48 -7.92 2.41
C TYR A 45 -7.61 -7.39 3.55
N ALA A 46 -6.28 -7.37 3.38
CA ALA A 46 -5.37 -6.83 4.38
C ALA A 46 -5.57 -5.31 4.53
N VAL A 47 -5.55 -4.83 5.77
CA VAL A 47 -5.67 -3.41 6.09
C VAL A 47 -4.28 -2.81 6.24
N PHE A 48 -3.95 -1.86 5.36
CA PHE A 48 -2.72 -1.08 5.42
C PHE A 48 -2.93 0.28 4.76
N ASP A 49 -2.07 1.22 5.11
CA ASP A 49 -2.00 2.53 4.48
C ASP A 49 -0.90 2.55 3.41
N VAL A 50 -1.06 3.42 2.41
CA VAL A 50 -0.06 3.73 1.40
C VAL A 50 0.62 5.06 1.70
N THR A 51 1.87 5.19 1.29
CA THR A 51 2.65 6.44 1.40
C THR A 51 2.15 7.50 0.41
N LEU A 52 2.56 8.76 0.59
CA LEU A 52 2.14 9.85 -0.30
C LEU A 52 2.53 9.59 -1.77
N ILE A 53 3.78 9.16 -2.04
CA ILE A 53 4.22 8.83 -3.40
C ILE A 53 3.31 7.79 -4.05
N GLU A 54 2.99 6.71 -3.33
CA GLU A 54 2.12 5.65 -3.82
C GLU A 54 0.68 6.13 -4.02
N ALA A 55 0.17 6.92 -3.08
CA ALA A 55 -1.18 7.49 -3.16
C ALA A 55 -1.35 8.37 -4.41
N VAL A 56 -0.39 9.27 -4.66
CA VAL A 56 -0.38 10.16 -5.82
C VAL A 56 -0.20 9.36 -7.12
N TYR A 57 0.75 8.42 -7.15
CA TYR A 57 1.02 7.57 -8.31
C TYR A 57 -0.20 6.73 -8.71
N MET A 58 -0.80 6.04 -7.74
CA MET A 58 -1.98 5.21 -7.98
C MET A 58 -3.18 6.07 -8.40
N ASN A 59 -3.39 7.23 -7.78
CA ASN A 59 -4.45 8.16 -8.16
C ASN A 59 -4.26 8.69 -9.58
N TYR A 60 -3.03 9.06 -9.96
CA TYR A 60 -2.70 9.48 -11.31
C TYR A 60 -3.07 8.40 -12.33
N HIS A 61 -2.62 7.16 -12.13
CA HIS A 61 -2.94 6.08 -13.06
C HIS A 61 -4.41 5.67 -13.04
N PHE A 62 -5.06 5.71 -11.88
CA PHE A 62 -6.50 5.48 -11.75
C PHE A 62 -7.31 6.47 -12.59
N ASN A 63 -6.94 7.75 -12.56
CA ASN A 63 -7.64 8.80 -13.30
C ASN A 63 -7.34 8.81 -14.80
N ASN A 64 -6.11 8.44 -15.20
CA ASN A 64 -5.66 8.46 -16.60
C ASN A 64 -5.90 7.15 -17.35
N SER A 65 -5.89 6.00 -16.67
CA SER A 65 -6.01 4.68 -17.32
C SER A 65 -7.43 4.15 -17.37
N LEU A 66 -8.36 4.70 -16.55
CA LEU A 66 -9.73 4.22 -16.44
C LEU A 66 -10.75 5.30 -16.84
N THR A 67 -11.74 4.88 -17.63
CA THR A 67 -12.89 5.71 -17.99
C THR A 67 -13.72 6.06 -16.75
N ARG A 68 -14.54 7.12 -16.86
CA ARG A 68 -15.49 7.47 -15.79
C ARG A 68 -16.44 6.32 -15.44
N ARG A 69 -16.80 5.48 -16.42
CA ARG A 69 -17.70 4.33 -16.23
C ARG A 69 -17.04 3.24 -15.38
N GLU A 70 -15.76 2.95 -15.62
CA GLU A 70 -14.96 1.98 -14.86
C GLU A 70 -14.64 2.47 -13.45
N ARG A 71 -14.33 3.77 -13.31
CA ARG A 71 -14.02 4.37 -12.00
C ARG A 71 -15.21 4.38 -11.04
N ARG A 72 -16.44 4.55 -11.54
CA ARG A 72 -17.64 4.70 -10.70
C ARG A 72 -17.88 3.52 -9.73
N PRO A 73 -17.85 2.23 -10.14
CA PRO A 73 -17.95 1.12 -9.20
C PRO A 73 -16.75 1.00 -8.25
N ILE A 74 -15.54 1.41 -8.67
CA ILE A 74 -14.36 1.46 -7.77
C ILE A 74 -14.57 2.50 -6.68
N LEU A 75 -14.99 3.72 -7.01
CA LEU A 75 -15.26 4.79 -6.04
C LEU A 75 -16.36 4.41 -5.05
N ARG A 76 -17.42 3.71 -5.49
CA ARG A 76 -18.45 3.17 -4.58
C ARG A 76 -17.89 2.13 -3.60
N ARG A 77 -16.92 1.31 -4.01
CA ARG A 77 -16.21 0.40 -3.10
C ARG A 77 -15.28 1.18 -2.17
N ALA A 78 -14.60 2.21 -2.68
CA ALA A 78 -13.74 3.09 -1.90
C ALA A 78 -14.52 3.76 -0.76
N GLU A 79 -15.68 4.37 -1.02
CA GLU A 79 -16.54 4.98 0.01
C GLU A 79 -16.92 3.99 1.12
N LYS A 80 -17.23 2.73 0.76
CA LYS A 80 -17.57 1.69 1.74
C LYS A 80 -16.36 1.27 2.58
N ALA A 81 -15.21 1.07 1.93
CA ALA A 81 -13.95 0.72 2.59
C ALA A 81 -13.49 1.85 3.52
N ASP A 82 -13.59 3.11 3.09
CA ASP A 82 -13.20 4.30 3.85
C ASP A 82 -13.94 4.41 5.18
N ARG A 83 -15.27 4.18 5.16
CA ARG A 83 -16.07 4.11 6.39
C ARG A 83 -15.59 3.02 7.35
N LYS A 84 -15.15 1.88 6.83
CA LYS A 84 -14.59 0.79 7.65
C LYS A 84 -13.22 1.14 8.19
N PHE A 85 -12.34 1.71 7.38
CA PHE A 85 -11.03 2.18 7.83
C PHE A 85 -11.15 3.26 8.91
N TYR A 86 -12.11 4.18 8.78
CA TYR A 86 -12.39 5.18 9.81
C TYR A 86 -12.79 4.54 11.14
N GLN A 87 -13.70 3.56 11.12
CA GLN A 87 -14.10 2.81 12.33
C GLN A 87 -12.93 2.04 12.96
N ILE A 88 -12.09 1.41 12.14
CA ILE A 88 -10.88 0.72 12.59
C ILE A 88 -9.92 1.71 13.23
N LYS A 89 -9.60 2.82 12.55
CA LYS A 89 -8.67 3.85 13.02
C LYS A 89 -9.11 4.44 14.36
N GLN A 90 -10.39 4.78 14.51
CA GLN A 90 -10.92 5.27 15.79
C GLN A 90 -10.74 4.25 16.92
N ARG A 91 -11.08 2.98 16.66
CA ARG A 91 -10.93 1.90 17.65
C ARG A 91 -9.47 1.69 18.04
N LEU A 92 -8.56 1.64 17.08
CA LEU A 92 -7.12 1.48 17.32
C LEU A 92 -6.52 2.70 18.05
N GLN A 93 -6.95 3.92 17.71
CA GLN A 93 -6.55 5.13 18.41
C GLN A 93 -7.01 5.12 19.86
N LYS A 94 -8.25 4.69 20.13
CA LYS A 94 -8.77 4.50 21.49
C LYS A 94 -7.94 3.49 22.29
N MET A 95 -7.53 2.39 21.66
CA MET A 95 -6.66 1.40 22.30
C MET A 95 -5.29 1.98 22.66
N TYR A 96 -4.67 2.72 21.74
CA TYR A 96 -3.37 3.34 21.96
C TYR A 96 -3.42 4.46 23.01
N VAL A 97 -4.32 5.44 22.82
CA VAL A 97 -4.34 6.68 23.59
C VAL A 97 -5.09 6.54 24.91
N GLU A 98 -6.28 5.92 24.91
CA GLU A 98 -7.14 5.85 26.10
C GLU A 98 -6.84 4.62 26.96
N GLN A 99 -6.49 3.48 26.34
CA GLN A 99 -6.24 2.22 27.05
C GLN A 99 -4.76 1.93 27.28
N GLY A 100 -3.85 2.77 26.77
CA GLY A 100 -2.41 2.64 26.95
C GLY A 100 -1.80 1.37 26.34
N LYS A 101 -2.45 0.78 25.33
CA LYS A 101 -1.93 -0.39 24.62
C LYS A 101 -0.63 -0.06 23.92
N SER A 102 0.32 -1.00 23.95
CA SER A 102 1.59 -0.84 23.24
C SER A 102 1.38 -0.78 21.72
N PRO A 103 2.30 -0.15 20.95
CA PRO A 103 2.24 -0.18 19.49
C PRO A 103 2.10 -1.59 18.93
N ASP A 104 2.86 -2.55 19.47
CA ASP A 104 2.81 -3.96 19.05
C ASP A 104 1.43 -4.61 19.23
N GLU A 105 0.76 -4.34 20.35
CA GLU A 105 -0.61 -4.82 20.57
C GLU A 105 -1.58 -4.20 19.56
N VAL A 106 -1.48 -2.89 19.32
CA VAL A 106 -2.32 -2.19 18.34
C VAL A 106 -2.08 -2.72 16.93
N PHE A 107 -0.83 -2.99 16.55
CA PHE A 107 -0.48 -3.60 15.27
C PHE A 107 -1.02 -5.02 15.14
N LEU A 108 -0.99 -5.83 16.19
CA LEU A 108 -1.59 -7.17 16.17
C LEU A 108 -3.10 -7.11 15.91
N HIS A 109 -3.80 -6.15 16.52
CA HIS A 109 -5.22 -5.92 16.23
C HIS A 109 -5.46 -5.46 14.80
N LEU A 110 -4.65 -4.54 14.27
CA LEU A 110 -4.72 -4.10 12.88
C LEU A 110 -4.54 -5.27 11.90
N ALA A 111 -3.57 -6.16 12.16
CA ALA A 111 -3.25 -7.31 11.31
C ALA A 111 -4.41 -8.32 11.20
N GLN A 112 -5.32 -8.34 12.18
CA GLN A 112 -6.52 -9.19 12.19
C GLN A 112 -7.70 -8.57 11.45
N GLU A 113 -7.66 -7.27 11.17
CA GLU A 113 -8.75 -6.59 10.45
C GLU A 113 -8.79 -7.04 9.00
N ARG A 114 -10.01 -7.16 8.47
CA ARG A 114 -10.25 -7.56 7.09
C ARG A 114 -11.23 -6.61 6.44
N VAL A 115 -10.76 -5.82 5.48
CA VAL A 115 -11.58 -4.87 4.69
C VAL A 115 -11.29 -5.10 3.21
N PRO A 116 -12.31 -5.37 2.37
CA PRO A 116 -12.09 -5.55 0.94
C PRO A 116 -11.48 -4.30 0.31
N CYS A 117 -10.37 -4.48 -0.39
CA CYS A 117 -9.69 -3.44 -1.14
C CYS A 117 -10.65 -2.82 -2.17
N PRO A 118 -10.66 -1.48 -2.32
CA PRO A 118 -11.50 -0.80 -3.32
C PRO A 118 -11.28 -1.27 -4.76
N LEU A 119 -10.08 -1.79 -5.07
CA LEU A 119 -9.70 -2.27 -6.39
C LEU A 119 -10.04 -3.76 -6.61
N LEU A 120 -10.46 -4.51 -5.59
CA LEU A 120 -10.85 -5.93 -5.73
C LEU A 120 -12.24 -6.04 -6.35
N ASN A 121 -12.34 -6.53 -7.58
CA ASN A 121 -13.60 -6.69 -8.30
C ASN A 121 -14.31 -8.02 -8.00
N ALA A 122 -15.48 -8.22 -8.60
CA ALA A 122 -16.32 -9.39 -8.35
C ALA A 122 -15.66 -10.70 -8.86
N GLU A 123 -14.79 -10.58 -9.86
CA GLU A 123 -14.01 -11.66 -10.47
C GLU A 123 -12.76 -12.04 -9.67
N LYS A 124 -12.56 -11.44 -8.49
CA LYS A 124 -11.38 -11.57 -7.62
C LYS A 124 -10.09 -11.10 -8.30
N LEU A 125 -10.20 -10.09 -9.15
CA LEU A 125 -9.08 -9.43 -9.81
C LEU A 125 -8.93 -8.00 -9.30
N CYS A 126 -7.72 -7.45 -9.40
CA CYS A 126 -7.46 -6.06 -9.08
C CYS A 126 -7.65 -5.20 -10.32
N ASP A 127 -8.52 -4.19 -10.25
CA ASP A 127 -8.81 -3.27 -11.36
C ASP A 127 -7.61 -2.35 -11.73
N LEU A 128 -6.56 -2.33 -10.90
CA LEU A 128 -5.33 -1.58 -11.16
C LEU A 128 -4.08 -2.42 -10.82
N TYR A 129 -4.10 -3.71 -11.17
CA TYR A 129 -3.07 -4.69 -10.77
C TYR A 129 -1.63 -4.27 -11.12
N THR A 130 -1.42 -3.72 -12.32
CA THR A 130 -0.07 -3.34 -12.79
C THR A 130 0.52 -2.15 -12.03
N ARG A 131 -0.32 -1.34 -11.38
CA ARG A 131 0.09 -0.15 -10.59
C ARG A 131 -0.17 -0.34 -9.09
N ARG A 132 -0.19 -1.60 -8.63
CA ARG A 132 -0.32 -1.95 -7.21
C ARG A 132 0.88 -1.43 -6.38
N PRO A 133 0.67 -1.09 -5.09
CA PRO A 133 1.71 -0.57 -4.21
C PRO A 133 2.72 -1.66 -3.81
N ILE A 134 3.84 -1.25 -3.22
CA ILE A 134 4.96 -2.11 -2.80
C ILE A 134 4.48 -3.22 -1.87
N THR A 135 3.64 -2.90 -0.87
CA THR A 135 3.06 -3.88 0.06
C THR A 135 2.33 -5.01 -0.67
N CYS A 136 1.57 -4.70 -1.73
CA CYS A 136 0.89 -5.72 -2.53
C CYS A 136 1.85 -6.58 -3.36
N ARG A 137 3.03 -6.07 -3.70
CA ARG A 137 4.05 -6.78 -4.50
C ARG A 137 4.83 -7.78 -3.67
N VAL A 138 4.96 -7.56 -2.36
CA VAL A 138 5.75 -8.42 -1.47
C VAL A 138 4.91 -9.31 -0.55
N TYR A 139 3.58 -9.14 -0.50
CA TYR A 139 2.71 -9.89 0.44
C TYR A 139 2.88 -11.41 0.40
N GLY A 140 3.18 -11.98 -0.78
CA GLY A 140 3.30 -13.43 -0.98
C GLY A 140 4.61 -14.06 -0.52
N ILE A 141 5.56 -13.27 -0.03
CA ILE A 141 6.89 -13.71 0.39
C ILE A 141 7.18 -13.24 1.83
N PRO A 142 8.19 -13.78 2.52
CA PRO A 142 8.52 -13.35 3.87
C PRO A 142 8.92 -11.87 3.89
N THR A 143 8.33 -11.13 4.83
CA THR A 143 8.64 -9.71 5.06
C THR A 143 9.04 -9.51 6.52
N SER A 144 9.79 -8.46 6.83
CA SER A 144 10.09 -8.06 8.20
C SER A 144 9.68 -6.62 8.47
N ILE A 145 9.00 -6.40 9.61
CA ILE A 145 8.60 -5.09 10.13
C ILE A 145 9.01 -5.03 11.60
N GLY A 146 9.75 -4.00 12.02
CA GLY A 146 10.21 -3.87 13.41
C GLY A 146 11.05 -5.07 13.86
N GLY A 147 11.80 -5.67 12.93
CA GLY A 147 12.60 -6.89 13.16
C GLY A 147 11.80 -8.18 13.31
N ARG A 148 10.46 -8.16 13.18
CA ARG A 148 9.61 -9.36 13.21
C ARG A 148 9.27 -9.83 11.82
N VAL A 149 9.37 -11.12 11.59
CA VAL A 149 9.05 -11.74 10.30
C VAL A 149 7.55 -12.02 10.21
N HIS A 150 6.96 -11.70 9.07
CA HIS A 150 5.58 -11.96 8.72
C HIS A 150 5.51 -12.76 7.42
N ILE A 151 4.67 -13.80 7.42
CA ILE A 151 4.40 -14.64 6.26
C ILE A 151 2.90 -14.64 5.97
N CYS A 152 2.53 -14.75 4.69
CA CYS A 152 1.15 -14.94 4.28
C CYS A 152 0.63 -16.31 4.72
N GLY A 153 -0.57 -16.36 5.30
CA GLY A 153 -1.18 -17.61 5.77
C GLY A 153 -1.48 -18.63 4.66
N GLU A 154 -1.60 -18.16 3.42
CA GLU A 154 -1.81 -19.00 2.23
C GLU A 154 -0.49 -19.51 1.62
N SER A 155 0.66 -19.02 2.10
CA SER A 155 1.99 -19.44 1.62
C SER A 155 2.42 -20.78 2.23
N GLY A 156 3.46 -21.39 1.67
CA GLY A 156 4.09 -22.59 2.22
C GLY A 156 5.33 -22.30 3.08
N PHE A 157 5.61 -21.04 3.41
CA PHE A 157 6.72 -20.68 4.30
C PHE A 157 6.45 -21.17 5.72
N LYS A 158 7.51 -21.57 6.43
CA LYS A 158 7.44 -22.14 7.78
C LYS A 158 8.26 -21.33 8.76
N GLU A 159 7.69 -21.07 9.93
CA GLU A 159 8.42 -20.47 11.05
C GLU A 159 9.64 -21.33 11.44
N GLY A 160 10.70 -20.67 11.90
CA GLY A 160 11.96 -21.34 12.29
C GLY A 160 12.85 -21.78 11.12
N THR A 161 12.44 -21.58 9.87
CA THR A 161 13.28 -21.82 8.69
C THR A 161 13.81 -20.51 8.12
N SER A 162 15.06 -20.51 7.64
CA SER A 162 15.67 -19.33 7.04
C SER A 162 15.23 -19.17 5.58
N TYR A 163 14.60 -18.04 5.28
CA TYR A 163 14.22 -17.64 3.93
C TYR A 163 14.65 -16.20 3.65
N PRO A 164 14.90 -15.82 2.38
CA PRO A 164 15.06 -14.42 2.04
C PRO A 164 13.83 -13.62 2.49
N THR A 165 14.07 -12.55 3.23
CA THR A 165 13.03 -11.75 3.87
C THR A 165 13.17 -10.30 3.44
N VAL A 166 12.08 -9.69 2.96
CA VAL A 166 12.07 -8.28 2.56
C VAL A 166 11.90 -7.39 3.77
N ASN A 167 12.88 -6.52 4.02
CA ASN A 167 12.77 -5.52 5.07
C ASN A 167 11.84 -4.37 4.61
N LEU A 168 10.64 -4.33 5.17
CA LEU A 168 9.63 -3.33 4.85
C LEU A 168 9.92 -1.98 5.49
N ASP A 169 10.66 -1.93 6.61
CA ASP A 169 11.08 -0.65 7.21
C ASP A 169 11.98 0.11 6.23
N ASN A 170 12.97 -0.56 5.64
CA ASN A 170 13.87 0.03 4.63
C ASN A 170 13.10 0.47 3.36
N MET A 171 12.08 -0.30 2.95
CA MET A 171 11.24 0.05 1.80
C MET A 171 10.40 1.29 2.12
N ASN A 172 9.82 1.37 3.32
CA ASN A 172 9.05 2.52 3.77
C ASN A 172 9.92 3.78 3.87
N ASP A 173 11.14 3.68 4.40
CA ASP A 173 12.08 4.81 4.44
C ASP A 173 12.37 5.35 3.02
N ARG A 174 12.54 4.45 2.06
CA ARG A 174 12.74 4.84 0.65
C ARG A 174 11.49 5.51 0.06
N LEU A 175 10.30 5.01 0.37
CA LEU A 175 9.03 5.59 -0.08
C LEU A 175 8.76 6.97 0.56
N LEU A 176 9.16 7.17 1.82
CA LEU A 176 9.10 8.46 2.50
C LEU A 176 10.06 9.47 1.88
N ALA A 177 11.28 9.06 1.51
CA ALA A 177 12.22 9.90 0.78
C ALA A 177 11.66 10.31 -0.59
N LEU A 178 11.10 9.36 -1.36
CA LEU A 178 10.43 9.66 -2.63
C LEU A 178 9.22 10.59 -2.43
N SER A 179 8.49 10.45 -1.33
CA SER A 179 7.39 11.36 -1.00
C SER A 179 7.87 12.78 -0.71
N GLU A 180 9.06 12.94 -0.15
CA GLU A 180 9.70 14.24 0.06
C GLU A 180 10.16 14.85 -1.28
N ASP A 181 10.80 14.04 -2.13
CA ASP A 181 11.27 14.47 -3.45
C ASP A 181 10.10 14.84 -4.37
N LEU A 182 8.97 14.13 -4.28
CA LEU A 182 7.72 14.48 -4.97
C LEU A 182 7.24 15.89 -4.59
N LEU A 183 7.33 16.26 -3.32
CA LEU A 183 6.92 17.60 -2.86
C LEU A 183 7.91 18.67 -3.33
N LYS A 184 9.22 18.37 -3.32
CA LYS A 184 10.26 19.27 -3.85
C LYS A 184 10.08 19.52 -5.35
N GLU A 185 9.76 18.48 -6.12
CA GLU A 185 9.56 18.56 -7.58
C GLU A 185 8.50 19.60 -7.97
N ILE A 186 7.43 19.73 -7.17
CA ILE A 186 6.35 20.69 -7.39
C ILE A 186 6.51 22.00 -6.61
N GLY A 187 7.61 22.19 -5.89
CA GLY A 187 7.87 23.38 -5.07
C GLY A 187 6.91 23.54 -3.88
N SER A 188 6.44 22.44 -3.28
CA SER A 188 5.61 22.52 -2.07
C SER A 188 6.47 22.78 -0.83
N GLU A 189 6.06 23.76 -0.02
CA GLU A 189 6.72 24.13 1.24
C GLU A 189 6.21 23.29 2.45
N ARG A 190 5.30 22.33 2.21
CA ARG A 190 4.66 21.53 3.27
C ARG A 190 5.58 20.44 3.79
N SER A 191 6.52 20.83 4.64
CA SER A 191 7.62 19.98 5.13
C SER A 191 7.21 18.66 5.76
N LYS A 192 6.01 18.53 6.38
CA LYS A 192 5.56 17.29 7.03
C LYS A 192 4.70 16.38 6.15
N MET A 193 4.28 16.85 4.97
CA MET A 193 3.30 16.14 4.16
C MET A 193 3.83 14.83 3.58
N HIS A 194 5.16 14.71 3.40
CA HIS A 194 5.79 13.48 2.93
C HIS A 194 5.58 12.28 3.85
N MET A 195 5.32 12.50 5.14
CA MET A 195 5.01 11.44 6.13
C MET A 195 3.54 11.00 6.12
N SER A 196 2.75 11.47 5.15
CA SER A 196 1.33 11.11 5.09
C SER A 196 1.16 9.64 4.74
N LEU A 197 0.44 8.93 5.60
CA LEU A 197 -0.07 7.59 5.38
C LEU A 197 -1.58 7.66 5.18
N LEU A 198 -2.06 7.07 4.09
CA LEU A 198 -3.44 7.18 3.65
C LEU A 198 -4.01 5.79 3.35
N PRO A 199 -5.25 5.48 3.76
CA PRO A 199 -5.93 4.31 3.23
C PRO A 199 -6.06 4.43 1.71
N LEU A 200 -5.91 3.32 1.00
CA LEU A 200 -6.04 3.31 -0.45
C LEU A 200 -7.40 3.88 -0.92
N SER A 201 -8.47 3.70 -0.13
CA SER A 201 -9.77 4.32 -0.43
C SER A 201 -9.68 5.85 -0.49
N SER A 202 -9.04 6.48 0.50
CA SER A 202 -8.87 7.92 0.56
C SER A 202 -7.95 8.41 -0.56
N ALA A 203 -6.88 7.66 -0.87
CA ALA A 203 -5.99 7.97 -1.98
C ALA A 203 -6.72 8.02 -3.33
N LEU A 204 -7.61 7.08 -3.61
CA LEU A 204 -8.38 7.06 -4.86
C LEU A 204 -9.42 8.19 -4.94
N MET A 205 -9.98 8.61 -3.80
CA MET A 205 -11.02 9.66 -3.75
C MET A 205 -10.45 11.08 -3.65
N THR A 206 -9.14 11.23 -3.38
CA THR A 206 -8.49 12.53 -3.22
C THR A 206 -8.21 13.18 -4.57
N THR A 207 -8.37 14.51 -4.64
CA THR A 207 -7.92 15.33 -5.76
C THR A 207 -6.55 15.91 -5.44
N TYR A 208 -5.50 15.38 -6.04
CA TYR A 208 -4.12 15.82 -5.87
C TYR A 208 -3.77 16.99 -6.80
N ASP A 209 -4.32 18.17 -6.52
CA ASP A 209 -4.09 19.40 -7.29
C ASP A 209 -3.24 20.43 -6.52
N LYS A 210 -3.01 21.60 -7.12
CA LYS A 210 -2.28 22.69 -6.47
C LYS A 210 -2.87 23.08 -5.12
N LYS A 211 -4.20 23.02 -4.94
CA LYS A 211 -4.84 23.36 -3.68
C LYS A 211 -4.47 22.32 -2.61
N TYR A 212 -4.44 21.04 -2.97
CA TYR A 212 -4.05 19.99 -2.03
C TYR A 212 -2.60 20.15 -1.53
N PHE A 213 -1.67 20.53 -2.42
CA PHE A 213 -0.23 20.59 -2.09
C PHE A 213 0.30 21.97 -1.66
N LEU A 214 -0.34 23.07 -2.05
CA LEU A 214 0.18 24.43 -1.86
C LEU A 214 -0.68 25.31 -0.96
N ALA A 215 -1.92 24.91 -0.64
CA ALA A 215 -2.79 25.64 0.28
C ALA A 215 -2.87 24.90 1.60
#